data_AF-A0A2K3NCQ1-F1
#
_entry.id   AF-A0A2K3NCQ1-F1
#
_cell.length_a   1.000
_cell.length_b   1.000
_cell.length_c   1.000
_cell.angle_alpha   90.00
_cell.angle_beta   90.00
_cell.angle_gamma   90.00
#
_symmetry.space_group_name_H-M   'P 1'
#
loop_
_entity.id
_entity.type
_entity.pdbx_description
1 polymer ?
#
loop_
_entity_poly.entity_id
_entity_poly.type
_entity_poly.pdbx_seq_one_letter_code
_entity_poly.pdbx_strand_id
1 'polypeptide(L)' 'MLVFDPSKRITVEEALNHPYMSSLHEINEEPVCPFPFVFDFEQATLNEEDIKELIWKESLNFCQEQTPE' A
#
# COMPACT_ATOMS: atom_id res chain seq x y z
N MET A 1 -1.51 9.25 -18.99
CA MET A 1 -0.93 9.66 -17.69
C MET A 1 -1.09 11.16 -17.43
N LEU A 2 -0.49 12.04 -18.24
CA LEU A 2 -0.64 13.49 -18.07
C LEU A 2 -1.89 13.99 -18.80
N VAL A 3 -3.03 13.90 -18.14
CA VAL A 3 -4.32 14.39 -18.62
C VAL A 3 -4.93 15.26 -17.53
N PHE A 4 -5.55 16.38 -17.92
CA PHE A 4 -6.14 17.34 -16.98
C PHE A 4 -7.27 16.72 -16.16
N ASP A 5 -8.18 16.01 -16.83
CA ASP A 5 -9.27 15.28 -16.18
C ASP A 5 -8.72 13.98 -15.56
N PRO A 6 -8.80 13.82 -14.21
CA PRO A 6 -8.31 12.62 -13.55
C PRO A 6 -9.05 11.36 -13.99
N SER A 7 -10.32 11.48 -14.37
CA SER A 7 -11.16 10.34 -14.82
C SER A 7 -10.74 9.82 -16.19
N LYS A 8 -10.01 10.63 -16.96
CA LYS A 8 -9.46 10.27 -18.28
C LYS A 8 -8.00 9.84 -18.21
N ARG A 9 -7.43 9.79 -17.00
CA ARG A 9 -6.08 9.28 -16.81
C ARG A 9 -6.10 7.77 -16.93
N ILE A 10 -5.20 7.23 -17.74
CA ILE A 10 -4.92 5.80 -17.84
C ILE A 10 -4.76 5.17 -16.45
N THR A 11 -5.32 3.97 -16.25
CA THR A 11 -5.15 3.22 -14.99
C THR A 11 -3.77 2.59 -14.89
N VAL A 12 -3.42 2.05 -13.73
CA VAL A 12 -2.13 1.35 -13.53
C VAL A 12 -2.09 0.07 -14.38
N GLU A 13 -3.19 -0.66 -14.43
CA GLU A 13 -3.34 -1.90 -15.19
C GLU A 13 -3.20 -1.63 -16.71
N GLU A 14 -3.85 -0.57 -17.21
CA GLU A 14 -3.72 -0.16 -18.61
C GLU A 14 -2.29 0.31 -18.93
N ALA A 15 -1.60 0.95 -17.97
CA ALA A 15 -0.23 1.40 -18.14
C ALA A 15 0.77 0.23 -18.17
N LEU A 16 0.56 -0.82 -17.36
CA LEU A 16 1.38 -2.03 -17.36
C LEU A 16 1.24 -2.81 -18.67
N ASN A 17 0.03 -2.80 -19.26
CA ASN A 17 -0.24 -3.38 -20.59
C ASN A 17 0.26 -2.52 -21.77
N HIS A 18 0.85 -1.36 -21.53
CA HIS A 18 1.31 -0.47 -22.60
C HIS A 18 2.53 -1.07 -23.32
N PRO A 19 2.67 -0.94 -24.67
CA PRO A 19 3.79 -1.51 -25.44
C PRO A 19 5.19 -1.15 -24.95
N TYR A 20 5.30 -0.03 -24.24
CA TYR A 20 6.55 0.42 -23.61
C TYR A 20 7.03 -0.53 -22.49
N MET A 21 6.11 -1.17 -21.76
CA MET A 21 6.41 -2.07 -20.65
C MET A 21 6.46 -3.55 -21.07
N SER A 22 6.20 -3.89 -22.33
CA SER A 22 6.07 -5.28 -22.79
C SER A 22 7.31 -6.15 -22.55
N SER A 23 8.51 -5.57 -22.40
CA SER A 23 9.72 -6.33 -22.09
C SER A 23 9.84 -6.73 -20.61
N LEU A 24 9.02 -6.15 -19.73
CA LEU A 24 9.07 -6.32 -18.28
C LEU A 24 7.73 -6.79 -17.69
N HIS A 25 6.62 -6.62 -18.42
CA HIS A 25 5.29 -6.90 -17.91
C HIS A 25 5.05 -8.41 -17.76
N GLU A 26 4.81 -8.83 -16.52
CA GLU A 26 4.54 -10.22 -16.15
C GLU A 26 3.39 -10.30 -15.14
N ILE A 27 2.20 -10.71 -15.59
CA ILE A 27 0.96 -10.71 -14.79
C ILE A 27 1.10 -11.50 -13.48
N ASN A 28 1.88 -12.57 -13.47
CA ASN A 28 2.06 -13.41 -12.27
C ASN A 28 3.00 -12.78 -11.23
N GLU A 29 3.83 -11.80 -11.63
CA GLU A 29 4.75 -11.08 -10.74
C GLU A 29 4.18 -9.72 -10.29
N GLU A 30 2.95 -9.40 -10.68
CA GLU A 30 2.27 -8.14 -10.38
C GLU A 30 1.02 -8.36 -9.49
N PRO A 31 1.19 -8.77 -8.22
CA PRO A 31 0.08 -9.07 -7.33
C PRO A 31 -0.66 -7.80 -6.86
N VAL A 32 -1.96 -7.94 -6.65
CA VAL A 32 -2.80 -6.92 -5.98
C VAL A 32 -2.95 -7.30 -4.51
N CYS A 33 -2.94 -6.30 -3.62
CA CYS A 33 -3.23 -6.54 -2.20
C CYS A 33 -4.70 -7.02 -2.04
N PRO A 34 -4.94 -8.22 -1.48
CA PRO A 34 -6.30 -8.75 -1.37
C PRO A 34 -7.15 -8.00 -0.34
N PHE A 35 -6.52 -7.30 0.60
CA PHE A 35 -7.19 -6.56 1.66
C PHE A 35 -6.93 -5.05 1.52
N PRO A 36 -7.98 -4.21 1.58
CA PRO A 36 -7.77 -2.78 1.67
C PRO A 36 -7.12 -2.43 3.01
N PHE A 37 -6.22 -1.46 2.99
CA PHE A 37 -5.69 -0.89 4.23
C PHE A 37 -6.76 0.00 4.89
N VAL A 38 -6.96 -0.15 6.19
CA VAL A 38 -7.97 0.60 6.95
C VAL A 38 -7.30 1.79 7.63
N PHE A 39 -7.79 3.00 7.34
CA PHE A 39 -7.32 4.26 7.92
C PHE A 39 -8.16 4.65 9.15
N ASP A 40 -8.28 3.74 10.12
CA ASP A 40 -9.06 3.96 11.35
C ASP A 40 -8.43 5.02 12.28
N PHE A 41 -7.11 5.13 12.29
CA PHE A 41 -6.38 6.14 13.04
C PHE A 41 -6.68 7.59 12.59
N GLU A 42 -7.09 7.82 11.34
CA GLU A 42 -7.40 9.18 10.85
C GLU A 42 -8.74 9.71 11.40
N GLN A 43 -9.65 8.80 11.74
CA GLN A 43 -10.96 9.15 12.30
C GLN A 43 -10.94 9.21 13.84
N ALA A 44 -9.89 8.66 14.46
CA ALA A 44 -9.71 8.68 15.89
C ALA A 44 -9.09 10.00 16.37
N THR A 45 -9.64 10.58 17.44
CA THR A 45 -8.99 11.68 18.15
C THR A 45 -7.89 11.12 19.05
N LEU A 46 -6.72 10.87 18.48
CA LEU A 46 -5.54 10.36 19.19
C LEU A 46 -4.71 11.52 19.76
N ASN A 47 -4.27 11.39 21.01
CA ASN A 47 -3.29 12.28 21.60
C ASN A 47 -1.86 11.76 21.37
N GLU A 48 -0.85 12.54 21.76
CA GLU A 48 0.57 12.16 21.57
C GLU A 48 0.93 10.83 22.25
N GLU A 49 0.41 10.58 23.46
CA GLU A 49 0.69 9.34 24.20
C GLU A 49 0.02 8.13 23.55
N ASP A 50 -1.20 8.28 23.02
CA ASP A 50 -1.88 7.21 22.29
C ASP A 50 -1.06 6.79 21.05
N ILE A 51 -0.51 7.78 20.31
CA ILE A 51 0.33 7.52 19.13
C ILE A 51 1.63 6.82 19.54
N LYS A 52 2.29 7.26 20.62
CA LYS A 52 3.48 6.58 21.14
C LYS A 52 3.19 5.13 21.51
N GLU A 53 2.04 4.88 22.14
CA GLU A 53 1.63 3.52 22.51
C GLU A 53 1.37 2.65 21.28
N LEU A 54 0.70 3.17 20.24
CA LEU A 54 0.47 2.46 18.99
C LEU A 54 1.80 2.10 18.29
N ILE A 55 2.74 3.05 18.19
CA ILE A 55 4.07 2.81 17.61
C ILE A 55 4.84 1.76 18.42
N TRP A 56 4.79 1.84 19.75
CA TRP A 56 5.44 0.88 20.64
C TRP A 56 4.88 -0.54 20.46
N LYS A 57 3.55 -0.68 20.40
CA LYS A 57 2.88 -1.96 20.14
C LYS A 57 3.30 -2.54 18.79
N GLU A 58 3.31 -1.72 17.75
CA GLU A 58 3.71 -2.17 16.41
C GLU A 58 5.17 -2.62 16.37
N SER A 59 6.06 -1.90 17.07
CA SER A 59 7.47 -2.28 17.21
C SER A 59 7.64 -3.62 17.91
N LEU A 60 6.87 -3.88 18.97
CA LEU A 60 6.88 -5.17 19.66
C LEU A 60 6.36 -6.30 18.79
N ASN A 61 5.26 -6.08 18.06
CA ASN A 61 4.69 -7.07 17.12
C ASN A 61 5.73 -7.46 16.06
N PHE A 62 6.33 -6.46 15.41
CA PHE A 62 7.35 -6.68 14.38
C PHE A 62 8.60 -7.40 14.90
N CYS A 63 9.00 -7.13 16.15
CA CYS A 63 10.11 -7.84 16.79
C CYS A 63 9.77 -9.29 17.16
N GLN A 64 8.51 -9.61 17.46
CA GLN A 64 8.07 -10.98 17.77
C GLN A 64 8.00 -11.85 16.49
N GLU A 65 7.51 -11.28 15.39
CA GLU A 65 7.44 -11.95 14.09
C GLU A 65 8.81 -12.31 13.50
N GLN A 66 9.89 -11.66 13.96
CA GLN A 66 11.27 -11.93 13.53
C GLN A 66 11.93 -13.14 14.21
N THR A 67 11.23 -13.90 15.05
CA THR A 67 11.80 -15.12 15.63
C THR A 67 11.77 -16.23 14.57
N PRO A 68 12.92 -16.65 14.00
CA PRO A 68 12.93 -17.71 13.00
C PRO A 68 12.71 -19.06 13.68
N GLU A 69 11.83 -19.90 13.11
CA GLU A 69 11.98 -21.36 13.19
C GLU A 69 13.23 -21.80 12.40
#